data_AF-A0A838JXJ5-F1
#
_entry.id   AF-A0A838JXJ5-F1
#
_cell.length_a   1.000
_cell.length_b   1.000
_cell.length_c   1.000
_cell.angle_alpha   90.00
_cell.angle_beta   90.00
_cell.angle_gamma   90.00
#
_symmetry.space_group_name_H-M   'P 1'
#
loop_
_entity.id
_entity.type
_entity.pdbx_description
1 polymer ?
#
loop_
_entity_poly.entity_id
_entity_poly.type
_entity_poly.pdbx_seq_one_letter_code
_entity_poly.pdbx_strand_id
1 'polypeptide(L)'
;ILVIVWQSGKAVFTRLLDGVEPEAIEEIRHAASRVPGVEDVSEVRARWLGHRLQAEVNVAVDPDQSVAEGHAVAREVNHQLLHHLSYLNGAVIHVDPVQEAGEEHHRITSHSHDGLPLHSH
;
A
#
# COMPACT_ATOMS: atom_id res chain seq x y z
N ILE A 1 -19.23 14.97 3.82
CA ILE A 1 -19.02 15.07 2.36
C ILE A 1 -17.76 15.89 2.04
N LEU A 2 -17.62 17.15 2.51
CA LEU A 2 -16.39 17.95 2.33
C LEU A 2 -15.10 17.30 2.89
N VAL A 3 -15.18 16.57 4.01
CA VAL A 3 -14.03 15.86 4.60
C VAL A 3 -13.54 14.69 3.73
N ILE A 4 -14.45 13.96 3.09
CA ILE A 4 -14.11 12.80 2.24
C ILE A 4 -13.43 13.28 0.95
N VAL A 5 -13.96 14.34 0.32
CA VAL A 5 -13.33 14.95 -0.87
C VAL A 5 -11.95 15.53 -0.53
N TRP A 6 -11.77 16.06 0.69
CA TRP A 6 -10.46 16.52 1.15
C TRP A 6 -9.47 15.37 1.37
N GLN A 7 -9.92 14.22 1.88
CA GLN A 7 -9.09 13.03 2.10
C GLN A 7 -8.67 12.35 0.79
N SER A 8 -9.62 12.14 -0.14
CA SER A 8 -9.32 11.65 -1.48
C SER A 8 -8.46 12.66 -2.27
N GLY A 9 -8.71 13.95 -2.08
CA GLY A 9 -7.88 15.02 -2.63
C GLY A 9 -6.46 14.99 -2.09
N LYS A 10 -6.27 14.75 -0.79
CA LYS A 10 -4.95 14.65 -0.16
C LYS A 10 -4.17 13.44 -0.65
N ALA A 11 -4.79 12.27 -0.82
CA ALA A 11 -4.15 11.07 -1.36
C ALA A 11 -3.63 11.26 -2.80
N VAL A 12 -4.38 11.97 -3.64
CA VAL A 12 -3.92 12.39 -4.98
C VAL A 12 -2.84 13.49 -4.87
N PHE A 13 -2.96 14.39 -3.89
CA PHE A 13 -1.98 15.45 -3.66
C PHE A 13 -0.63 14.93 -3.12
N THR A 14 -0.61 13.85 -2.33
CA THR A 14 0.65 13.22 -1.88
C THR A 14 1.42 12.62 -3.05
N ARG A 15 0.71 12.02 -4.03
CA ARG A 15 1.32 11.53 -5.29
C ARG A 15 2.02 12.66 -6.08
N LEU A 16 1.49 13.88 -6.00
CA LEU A 16 2.09 15.06 -6.63
C LEU A 16 3.21 15.70 -5.80
N LEU A 17 3.20 15.55 -4.46
CA LEU A 17 4.12 16.24 -3.56
C LEU A 17 5.52 15.62 -3.48
N ASP A 18 5.67 14.32 -3.74
CA ASP A 18 6.98 13.65 -3.78
C ASP A 18 7.61 13.61 -5.19
N GLY A 19 6.95 14.23 -6.18
CA GLY A 19 7.42 14.31 -7.56
C GLY A 19 7.47 12.95 -8.27
N VAL A 20 6.76 11.94 -7.77
CA VAL A 20 6.69 10.61 -8.40
C VAL A 20 5.67 10.63 -9.51
N GLU A 21 6.14 10.23 -10.69
CA GLU A 21 5.34 10.16 -11.90
C GLU A 21 4.24 9.09 -11.77
N PRO A 22 3.00 9.36 -12.21
CA PRO A 22 1.91 8.37 -12.19
C PRO A 22 2.29 7.05 -12.87
N GLU A 23 3.14 7.11 -13.89
CA GLU A 23 3.66 5.96 -14.62
C GLU A 23 4.44 5.01 -13.70
N ALA A 24 5.26 5.52 -12.78
CA ALA A 24 6.00 4.68 -11.83
C ALA A 24 5.06 3.96 -10.85
N ILE A 25 3.99 4.64 -10.42
CA ILE A 25 2.95 4.04 -9.56
C ILE A 25 2.24 2.90 -10.29
N GLU A 26 1.89 3.10 -11.56
CA GLU A 26 1.26 2.08 -12.39
C GLU A 26 2.20 0.91 -12.71
N GLU A 27 3.49 1.17 -12.93
CA GLU A 27 4.50 0.11 -13.08
C GLU A 27 4.61 -0.76 -11.83
N ILE A 28 4.67 -0.15 -10.64
CA ILE A 28 4.68 -0.87 -9.35
C ILE A 28 3.41 -1.72 -9.20
N ARG A 29 2.24 -1.11 -9.39
CA ARG A 29 0.94 -1.79 -9.31
C ARG A 29 0.90 -2.98 -10.26
N HIS A 30 1.30 -2.77 -11.51
CA HIS A 30 1.27 -3.79 -12.54
C HIS A 30 2.22 -4.95 -12.24
N ALA A 31 3.46 -4.66 -11.81
CA ALA A 31 4.42 -5.69 -11.43
C ALA A 31 3.95 -6.51 -10.21
N ALA A 32 3.42 -5.84 -9.16
CA ALA A 32 2.89 -6.52 -7.98
C ALA A 32 1.68 -7.40 -8.30
N SER A 33 0.74 -6.91 -9.13
CA SER A 33 -0.48 -7.64 -9.51
C SER A 33 -0.23 -8.94 -10.29
N ARG A 34 0.96 -9.12 -10.87
CA ARG A 34 1.34 -10.33 -11.62
C ARG A 34 1.88 -11.45 -10.74
N VAL A 35 2.11 -11.19 -9.45
CA VAL A 35 2.65 -12.18 -8.52
C VAL A 35 1.55 -13.17 -8.13
N PRO A 36 1.75 -14.49 -8.29
CA PRO A 36 0.78 -15.47 -7.84
C PRO A 36 0.51 -15.35 -6.34
N GLY A 37 -0.77 -15.37 -5.97
CA GLY A 37 -1.22 -15.19 -4.58
C GLY A 37 -1.58 -13.75 -4.21
N VAL A 38 -1.28 -12.77 -5.07
CA VAL A 38 -1.86 -11.42 -4.95
C VAL A 38 -3.24 -11.42 -5.59
N GLU A 39 -4.27 -11.12 -4.80
CA GLU A 39 -5.65 -10.98 -5.26
C GLU A 39 -5.97 -9.55 -5.68
N ASP A 40 -5.41 -8.56 -4.97
CA ASP A 40 -5.53 -7.14 -5.31
C ASP A 40 -4.30 -6.35 -4.83
N VAL A 41 -4.09 -5.17 -5.41
CA VAL A 41 -3.11 -4.19 -4.93
C VAL A 41 -3.89 -2.96 -4.48
N SER A 42 -4.26 -2.90 -3.20
CA SER A 42 -5.20 -1.87 -2.71
C SER A 42 -4.57 -0.49 -2.69
N GLU A 43 -3.28 -0.39 -2.39
CA GLU A 43 -2.57 0.88 -2.30
C GLU A 43 -1.12 0.79 -2.77
N VAL A 44 -0.68 1.85 -3.46
CA VAL A 44 0.73 2.07 -3.80
C VAL A 44 1.08 3.51 -3.45
N ARG A 45 2.12 3.66 -2.63
CA ARG A 45 2.78 4.92 -2.33
C ARG A 45 4.23 4.80 -2.69
N ALA A 46 4.81 5.87 -3.22
CA ALA A 46 6.22 5.91 -3.49
C ALA A 46 6.75 7.33 -3.33
N ARG A 47 8.05 7.42 -3.05
CA ARG A 47 8.75 8.70 -2.91
C ARG A 47 10.19 8.60 -3.40
N TRP A 48 10.68 9.67 -4.01
CA TRP A 48 12.08 9.78 -4.40
C TRP A 48 12.95 10.13 -3.19
N LEU A 49 14.02 9.36 -2.99
CA LEU A 49 15.08 9.61 -2.02
C LEU A 49 16.39 9.77 -2.79
N GLY A 50 16.72 11.02 -3.14
CA GLY A 50 17.82 11.31 -4.05
C GLY A 50 17.49 10.84 -5.48
N HIS A 51 18.24 9.86 -5.99
CA HIS A 51 18.02 9.27 -7.31
C HIS A 51 17.36 7.89 -7.27
N ARG A 52 16.85 7.47 -6.10
CA ARG A 52 16.21 6.16 -5.94
C ARG A 52 14.80 6.26 -5.42
N LEU A 53 13.94 5.36 -5.87
CA LEU A 53 12.56 5.29 -5.44
C LEU A 53 12.44 4.36 -4.23
N GLN A 54 11.67 4.78 -3.23
CA GLN A 54 11.22 3.92 -2.13
C GLN A 54 9.71 3.74 -2.26
N ALA A 55 9.23 2.50 -2.19
CA ALA A 55 7.81 2.19 -2.30
C ALA A 55 7.24 1.59 -1.01
N GLU A 56 5.94 1.80 -0.82
CA GLU A 56 5.08 1.10 0.12
C GLU A 56 3.89 0.56 -0.70
N VAL A 57 3.63 -0.74 -0.58
CA VAL A 57 2.63 -1.44 -1.37
C VAL A 57 1.77 -2.29 -0.44
N ASN A 58 0.45 -2.13 -0.53
CA ASN A 58 -0.48 -2.99 0.17
C ASN A 58 -1.04 -4.00 -0.85
N VAL A 59 -0.82 -5.28 -0.57
CA VAL A 59 -1.34 -6.38 -1.38
C VAL A 59 -2.37 -7.15 -0.58
N ALA A 60 -3.46 -7.52 -1.24
CA ALA A 60 -4.50 -8.34 -0.70
C ALA A 60 -4.23 -9.81 -1.06
N VAL A 61 -4.39 -10.71 -0.10
CA VAL A 61 -4.22 -12.16 -0.29
C VAL A 61 -5.43 -12.92 0.27
N ASP A 62 -5.51 -14.21 -0.05
CA ASP A 62 -6.53 -15.11 0.49
C ASP A 62 -6.43 -15.16 2.03
N PRO A 63 -7.52 -14.88 2.79
CA PRO A 63 -7.52 -14.88 4.25
C PRO A 63 -7.21 -16.24 4.89
N ASP A 64 -7.38 -17.34 4.16
CA ASP A 64 -7.11 -18.68 4.66
C ASP A 64 -5.61 -19.06 4.58
N GLN A 65 -4.78 -18.19 3.97
CA GLN A 65 -3.33 -18.36 3.97
C GLN A 65 -2.73 -18.17 5.35
N SER A 66 -1.76 -19.02 5.68
CA SER A 66 -0.91 -18.82 6.85
C SER A 66 -0.04 -17.57 6.70
N VAL A 67 0.40 -17.00 7.82
CA VAL A 67 1.35 -15.89 7.85
C VAL A 67 2.63 -16.20 7.06
N ALA A 68 3.08 -17.46 7.06
CA ALA A 68 4.25 -17.89 6.31
C ALA A 68 4.03 -17.86 4.79
N GLU A 69 2.84 -18.23 4.33
CA GLU A 69 2.43 -18.15 2.92
C GLU A 69 2.26 -16.69 2.49
N GLY A 70 1.59 -15.86 3.29
CA GLY A 70 1.48 -14.42 3.03
C GLY A 70 2.86 -13.73 2.98
N HIS A 71 3.78 -14.11 3.88
CA HIS A 71 5.17 -13.64 3.81
C HIS A 71 5.89 -14.10 2.53
N ALA A 72 5.63 -15.31 2.05
CA ALA A 72 6.19 -15.78 0.79
C ALA A 72 5.67 -14.97 -0.41
N VAL A 73 4.38 -14.62 -0.43
CA VAL A 73 3.80 -13.70 -1.43
C VAL A 73 4.48 -12.33 -1.35
N ALA A 74 4.59 -11.73 -0.16
CA ALA A 74 5.25 -10.44 0.02
C ALA A 74 6.72 -10.43 -0.44
N ARG A 75 7.46 -11.51 -0.18
CA ARG A 75 8.84 -11.66 -0.68
C ARG A 75 8.89 -11.71 -2.20
N GLU A 76 7.98 -12.44 -2.83
CA GLU A 76 7.94 -12.53 -4.29
C GLU A 76 7.51 -11.19 -4.92
N VAL A 77 6.56 -10.46 -4.32
CA VAL A 77 6.23 -9.09 -4.72
C VAL A 77 7.47 -8.20 -4.66
N ASN A 78 8.20 -8.18 -3.54
CA ASN A 78 9.42 -7.39 -3.42
C ASN A 78 10.45 -7.75 -4.50
N HIS A 79 10.62 -9.05 -4.75
CA HIS A 79 11.55 -9.55 -5.76
C HIS A 79 11.15 -9.10 -7.17
N GLN A 80 9.88 -9.23 -7.54
CA GLN A 80 9.38 -8.79 -8.86
C GLN A 80 9.50 -7.28 -9.04
N LEU A 81 9.23 -6.48 -8.00
CA LEU A 81 9.37 -5.03 -8.03
C LEU A 81 10.82 -4.61 -8.25
N LEU A 82 11.77 -5.18 -7.49
CA LEU A 82 13.20 -4.89 -7.65
C LEU A 82 13.74 -5.35 -9.00
N HIS A 83 13.19 -6.42 -9.58
CA HIS A 83 13.60 -6.91 -10.89
C HIS A 83 13.05 -6.05 -12.05
N HIS A 84 11.81 -5.55 -11.94
CA HIS A 84 11.17 -4.76 -12.99
C HIS A 84 11.55 -3.26 -12.94
N LEU A 85 11.77 -2.71 -11.74
CA LEU A 85 12.05 -1.28 -11.54
C LEU A 85 13.50 -1.07 -11.09
N SER A 86 14.41 -0.84 -12.04
CA SER A 86 15.85 -0.70 -11.78
C SER A 86 16.21 0.49 -10.88
N TYR A 87 15.33 1.50 -10.78
CA TYR A 87 15.48 2.68 -9.94
C TYR A 87 14.86 2.51 -8.53
N LEU A 88 14.21 1.38 -8.26
CA LEU A 88 13.66 1.06 -6.94
C LEU A 88 14.76 0.59 -5.99
N ASN A 89 14.88 1.24 -4.83
CA ASN A 89 15.81 0.82 -3.76
C ASN A 89 15.22 -0.29 -2.89
N GLY A 90 13.90 -0.28 -2.69
CA GLY A 90 13.18 -1.25 -1.88
C GLY A 90 11.71 -0.92 -1.76
N ALA A 91 10.94 -1.92 -1.33
CA ALA A 91 9.52 -1.77 -1.01
C ALA A 91 9.22 -2.32 0.40
N VAL A 92 8.32 -1.66 1.10
CA VAL A 92 7.61 -2.26 2.24
C VAL A 92 6.31 -2.83 1.72
N ILE A 93 6.04 -4.10 2.00
CA ILE A 93 4.84 -4.79 1.54
C ILE A 93 3.97 -5.09 2.76
N HIS A 94 2.79 -4.48 2.80
CA HIS A 94 1.74 -4.87 3.73
C HIS A 94 0.88 -5.94 3.06
N VAL A 95 0.53 -6.95 3.85
CA VAL A 95 -0.29 -8.08 3.42
C VAL A 95 -1.58 -8.02 4.21
N ASP A 96 -2.66 -7.77 3.49
CA ASP A 96 -4.00 -7.69 4.05
C ASP A 96 -4.82 -8.88 3.52
N PRO A 97 -5.76 -9.45 4.31
CA PRO A 97 -6.75 -10.35 3.73
C PRO A 97 -7.66 -9.57 2.78
N VAL A 98 -8.11 -10.20 1.68
CA VAL A 98 -8.90 -9.52 0.64
C VAL A 98 -10.17 -8.83 1.14
N GLN A 99 -10.77 -9.31 2.24
CA GLN A 99 -11.96 -8.70 2.84
C GLN A 99 -11.67 -7.45 3.69
N GLU A 100 -10.41 -7.21 4.03
CA GLU A 100 -9.96 -6.05 4.84
C GLU A 100 -8.95 -5.18 4.08
N ALA A 101 -8.85 -5.34 2.76
CA ALA A 101 -7.91 -4.58 1.95
C ALA A 101 -8.36 -3.11 1.78
N GLY A 102 -7.42 -2.18 1.94
CA GLY A 102 -7.59 -0.76 1.64
C GLY A 102 -7.79 0.15 2.86
N GLU A 103 -7.57 1.45 2.66
CA GLU A 103 -7.48 2.43 3.77
C GLU A 103 -8.70 2.50 4.69
N GLU A 104 -9.89 2.20 4.18
CA GLU A 104 -11.13 2.26 4.98
C GLU A 104 -11.15 1.18 6.07
N HIS A 105 -10.56 0.03 5.81
CA HIS A 105 -10.51 -1.10 6.74
C HIS A 105 -9.42 -0.93 7.81
N HIS A 106 -8.40 -0.11 7.54
CA HIS A 106 -7.33 0.19 8.50
C HIS A 106 -7.64 1.36 9.43
N ARG A 107 -8.79 2.03 9.24
CA ARG A 107 -9.21 3.14 10.10
C ARG A 107 -9.80 2.58 11.39
N ILE A 108 -9.23 2.98 12.53
CA ILE A 108 -9.84 2.68 13.82
C ILE A 108 -10.99 3.66 14.00
N THR A 109 -12.20 3.13 13.87
CA THR A 109 -13.43 3.89 14.07
C THR A 109 -13.50 4.50 15.47
N SER A 110 -14.44 5.42 15.68
CA SER A 110 -14.57 6.17 16.94
C SER A 110 -14.59 5.25 18.16
N HIS A 111 -13.57 5.36 19.00
CA HIS A 111 -13.36 4.56 20.20
C HIS A 111 -12.99 5.45 21.40
N SER A 112 -13.10 4.92 22.61
CA SER A 112 -12.70 5.57 23.85
C SER A 112 -11.95 4.57 24.72
N HIS A 113 -10.79 4.96 25.21
CA HIS A 113 -9.97 4.19 26.14
C HIS A 113 -9.20 5.13 27.07
N ASP A 114 -8.70 4.63 28.19
CA ASP A 114 -7.84 5.35 29.14
C ASP A 114 -8.40 6.69 29.64
N GLY A 115 -9.73 6.81 29.72
CA GLY A 115 -10.41 8.05 30.11
C GLY A 115 -10.31 9.18 29.09
N LEU A 116 -9.79 8.91 27.88
CA LEU A 116 -9.77 9.85 26.77
C LEU A 116 -11.16 9.98 26.13
N PRO A 117 -11.53 11.19 25.68
CA PRO A 117 -12.77 11.40 24.94
C PRO A 117 -12.77 10.61 23.64
N LEU A 118 -13.96 10.40 23.08
CA LEU A 118 -14.16 9.65 21.83
C LEU A 118 -13.26 10.21 20.72
N HIS A 119 -12.41 9.36 20.14
CA HIS A 119 -11.48 9.72 19.08
C HIS A 119 -11.33 8.60 18.05
N SER A 120 -10.77 8.91 16.89
CA SER A 120 -10.55 7.99 15.76
C SER A 120 -9.18 8.26 15.16
N HIS A 121 -8.50 7.23 14.68
CA HIS A 121 -7.20 7.32 14.03
C HIS A 121 -7.19 6.51 12.75
#